data_AF-A0A959KUT8-F1
#
_entry.id   AF-A0A959KUT8-F1
#
_cell.length_a   1.000
_cell.length_b   1.000
_cell.length_c   1.000
_cell.angle_alpha   90.00
_cell.angle_beta   90.00
_cell.angle_gamma   90.00
#
_symmetry.space_group_name_H-M   'P 1'
#
loop_
_entity.id
_entity.type
_entity.pdbx_description
1 polymer ?
#
loop_
_entity_poly.entity_id
_entity_poly.type
_entity_poly.pdbx_seq_one_letter_code
_entity_poly.pdbx_strand_id
1 'polypeptide(L)'
;MPENFTEQFIEKLEEHYGPWEKMTSRFGNATFGKIAKDLCISASQFSKLIYGSATDGMYVRSIRNIERLIEEQQAVVEQERLQEELEL
;
A
#
# COMPACT_ATOMS: atom_id res chain seq x y z
N MET A 1 -13.16 2.04 20.16
CA MET A 1 -11.98 2.84 19.82
C MET A 1 -12.27 3.48 18.47
N PRO A 2 -12.03 4.78 18.24
CA PRO A 2 -12.12 5.31 16.88
C PRO A 2 -11.10 4.56 16.01
N GLU A 3 -11.52 4.07 14.84
CA GLU A 3 -10.60 3.47 13.87
C GLU A 3 -9.57 4.53 13.48
N ASN A 4 -8.29 4.27 13.77
CA ASN A 4 -7.21 5.13 13.31
C ASN A 4 -6.86 4.76 11.87
N PHE A 5 -7.73 5.16 10.94
CA PHE A 5 -7.57 4.85 9.52
C PHE A 5 -6.24 5.32 8.94
N THR A 6 -5.66 6.41 9.47
CA THR A 6 -4.34 6.89 9.06
C THR A 6 -3.25 5.89 9.39
N GLU A 7 -3.24 5.37 10.62
CA GLU A 7 -2.27 4.37 11.08
C GLU A 7 -2.43 3.06 10.31
N GLN A 8 -3.66 2.55 10.18
CA GLN A 8 -3.95 1.35 9.39
C GLN A 8 -3.48 1.48 7.93
N PHE A 9 -3.72 2.65 7.32
CA PHE A 9 -3.27 2.90 5.95
C PHE A 9 -1.74 2.91 5.85
N ILE A 10 -1.04 3.52 6.80
CA ILE A 10 0.43 3.54 6.85
C ILE A 10 0.98 2.12 7.03
N GLU A 11 0.43 1.35 7.96
CA GLU A 11 0.85 -0.04 8.21
C GLU A 11 0.73 -0.89 6.94
N LYS A 12 -0.37 -0.77 6.19
CA LYS A 12 -0.55 -1.48 4.92
C LYS A 12 0.42 -1.03 3.82
N LEU A 13 0.77 0.25 3.79
CA LEU A 13 1.82 0.73 2.88
C LEU A 13 3.18 0.14 3.24
N GLU A 14 3.50 0.07 4.53
CA GLU A 14 4.75 -0.53 5.02
C GLU A 14 4.82 -2.03 4.75
N GLU A 15 3.70 -2.74 4.89
CA GLU A 15 3.56 -4.17 4.55
C GLU A 15 3.89 -4.46 3.09
N HIS A 16 3.40 -3.62 2.16
CA HIS A 16 3.56 -3.87 0.72
C HIS A 16 4.84 -3.27 0.11
N TYR A 17 5.17 -2.02 0.46
CA TYR A 17 6.25 -1.26 -0.17
C TYR A 17 7.53 -1.18 0.68
N GLY A 18 7.45 -1.52 1.96
CA GLY A 18 8.54 -1.38 2.92
C GLY A 18 8.45 -0.10 3.77
N PRO A 19 9.39 0.08 4.71
CA PRO A 19 9.30 1.07 5.78
C PRO A 19 9.17 2.51 5.29
N TRP A 20 8.45 3.35 6.05
CA TRP A 20 8.24 4.73 5.69
C TRP A 20 9.48 5.61 5.95
N GLU A 21 10.15 6.03 4.88
CA GLU A 21 11.21 7.03 4.91
C GLU A 21 10.64 8.45 4.83
N LYS A 22 10.30 9.02 5.99
CA LYS A 22 9.68 10.35 6.10
C LYS A 22 10.49 11.48 5.43
N MET A 23 11.82 11.38 5.44
CA MET A 23 12.71 12.39 4.86
C MET A 23 12.68 12.42 3.33
N THR A 24 12.38 11.29 2.69
CA THR A 24 12.46 11.14 1.22
C THR A 24 11.09 11.00 0.57
N SER A 25 9.99 11.00 1.34
CA SER A 25 8.63 10.74 0.84
C SER A 25 8.53 9.42 0.08
N ARG A 26 9.04 8.35 0.71
CA ARG A 26 9.08 7.00 0.15
C ARG A 26 8.64 5.96 1.16
N PHE A 27 8.10 4.87 0.65
CA PHE A 27 7.95 3.61 1.39
C PHE A 27 8.88 2.61 0.72
N GLY A 28 9.93 2.19 1.44
CA GLY A 28 11.07 1.51 0.83
C GLY A 28 11.60 2.27 -0.41
N ASN A 29 11.56 1.62 -1.57
CA ASN A 29 11.98 2.22 -2.84
C ASN A 29 10.84 2.91 -3.63
N ALA A 30 9.60 2.81 -3.17
CA ALA A 30 8.44 3.36 -3.86
C ALA A 30 8.24 4.85 -3.51
N THR A 31 8.16 5.71 -4.53
CA THR A 31 7.82 7.13 -4.35
C THR A 31 6.33 7.32 -4.14
N PHE A 32 5.92 8.39 -3.46
CA PHE A 32 4.50 8.74 -3.29
C PHE A 32 3.74 8.79 -4.63
N GLY A 33 4.37 9.25 -5.70
CA GLY A 33 3.76 9.28 -7.04
C GLY A 33 3.51 7.88 -7.61
N LYS A 34 4.44 6.94 -7.40
CA LYS A 34 4.27 5.54 -7.79
C LYS A 34 3.12 4.89 -7.00
N ILE A 35 3.12 5.07 -5.69
CA ILE A 35 2.08 4.50 -4.81
C ILE A 35 0.70 5.05 -5.17
N ALA A 36 0.58 6.37 -5.39
CA ALA A 36 -0.69 6.97 -5.81
C ALA A 36 -1.21 6.35 -7.12
N LYS A 37 -0.32 6.11 -8.08
CA LYS A 37 -0.67 5.45 -9.36
C LYS A 37 -1.14 4.01 -9.14
N ASP A 38 -0.45 3.24 -8.31
CA ASP A 38 -0.80 1.85 -8.01
C ASP A 38 -2.15 1.75 -7.30
N LEU A 39 -2.43 2.67 -6.38
CA LEU A 39 -3.71 2.77 -5.68
C LEU A 39 -4.83 3.37 -6.53
N CYS A 40 -4.58 3.70 -7.80
CA CYS A 40 -5.53 4.35 -8.71
C CYS A 40 -6.11 5.67 -8.15
N ILE A 41 -5.29 6.48 -7.48
CA ILE A 41 -5.67 7.79 -6.93
C ILE A 41 -4.69 8.89 -7.38
N SER A 42 -5.09 10.15 -7.23
CA SER A 42 -4.18 11.27 -7.51
C SER A 42 -3.14 11.43 -6.40
N ALA A 43 -1.99 12.04 -6.74
CA ALA A 43 -0.97 12.39 -5.74
C ALA A 43 -1.53 13.28 -4.62
N SER A 44 -2.49 14.17 -4.93
CA SER A 44 -3.16 15.00 -3.93
C SER A 44 -4.03 14.18 -2.98
N GLN A 45 -4.78 13.18 -3.49
CA GLN A 45 -5.55 12.25 -2.65
C GLN A 45 -4.62 11.43 -1.76
N PHE A 46 -3.50 10.95 -2.30
CA PHE A 46 -2.50 10.22 -1.53
C PHE A 46 -1.90 11.07 -0.40
N SER A 47 -1.49 12.31 -0.68
CA SER A 47 -0.98 13.22 0.35
C SER A 47 -2.01 13.47 1.46
N LYS A 48 -3.31 13.59 1.13
CA LYS A 48 -4.37 13.74 2.16
C LYS A 48 -4.44 12.53 3.09
N LEU A 49 -4.29 11.32 2.55
CA LEU A 49 -4.30 10.08 3.33
C LEU A 49 -3.08 10.00 4.27
N ILE A 50 -1.90 10.37 3.77
CA ILE A 50 -0.65 10.40 4.56
C ILE A 50 -0.70 11.42 5.71
N TYR A 51 -1.25 12.61 5.45
CA TYR A 51 -1.25 13.71 6.42
C TYR A 51 -2.54 13.83 7.25
N GLY A 52 -3.41 12.82 7.24
CA GLY A 52 -4.58 12.79 8.14
C GLY A 52 -5.71 13.76 7.77
N SER A 53 -5.80 14.20 6.52
CA SER A 53 -6.82 15.16 6.05
C SER A 53 -7.81 14.56 5.03
N ALA A 54 -7.75 13.24 4.84
CA ALA A 54 -8.69 12.48 4.04
C ALA A 54 -9.99 12.19 4.79
N THR A 55 -11.06 11.91 4.06
CA THR A 55 -12.31 11.43 4.66
C THR A 55 -12.24 9.94 4.93
N ASP A 56 -13.05 9.43 5.87
CA ASP A 56 -13.12 8.00 6.18
C ASP A 56 -13.38 7.15 4.92
N GLY A 57 -14.27 7.62 4.04
CA GLY A 57 -14.56 6.94 2.78
C GLY A 57 -13.36 6.91 1.81
N MET A 58 -12.45 7.87 1.87
CA MET A 58 -11.19 7.81 1.12
C MET A 58 -10.27 6.74 1.72
N TYR A 59 -10.14 6.69 3.05
CA TYR A 59 -9.34 5.67 3.72
C TYR A 59 -9.84 4.26 3.41
N VAL A 60 -11.13 4.00 3.59
CA VAL A 60 -11.72 2.68 3.33
C VAL A 60 -11.45 2.21 1.89
N ARG A 61 -11.55 3.09 0.90
CA ARG A 61 -11.24 2.74 -0.49
C ARG A 61 -9.75 2.48 -0.70
N SER A 62 -8.88 3.33 -0.16
CA SER A 62 -7.44 3.21 -0.34
C SER A 62 -6.84 2.02 0.40
N ILE A 63 -7.36 1.68 1.58
CA ILE A 63 -7.01 0.47 2.34
C ILE A 63 -7.40 -0.78 1.54
N ARG A 64 -8.62 -0.85 1.01
CA ARG A 64 -9.02 -1.96 0.13
C ARG A 64 -8.17 -2.09 -1.13
N ASN A 65 -7.71 -0.96 -1.69
CA ASN A 65 -6.84 -0.99 -2.86
C ASN A 65 -5.44 -1.55 -2.52
N ILE A 66 -4.84 -1.16 -1.40
CA ILE A 66 -3.53 -1.71 -1.00
C ILE A 66 -3.64 -3.18 -0.55
N GLU A 67 -4.73 -3.58 0.09
CA GLU A 67 -5.01 -4.99 0.42
C GLU A 67 -5.02 -5.86 -0.85
N ARG A 68 -5.67 -5.40 -1.92
CA ARG A 68 -5.65 -6.11 -3.21
C ARG A 68 -4.25 -6.24 -3.80
N LEU A 69 -3.44 -5.18 -3.72
CA LEU A 69 -2.05 -5.23 -4.20
C LEU A 69 -1.20 -6.24 -3.41
N ILE A 70 -1.43 -6.34 -2.09
CA ILE A 70 -0.78 -7.33 -1.23
C ILE A 70 -1.22 -8.75 -1.63
N GLU A 71 -2.52 -8.98 -1.79
CA GLU A 71 -3.06 -10.29 -2.22
C GLU A 71 -2.51 -10.70 -3.58
N GLU A 72 -2.46 -9.78 -4.55
CA GLU A 72 -1.89 -10.01 -5.87
C GLU A 72 -0.41 -10.39 -5.79
N GLN A 73 0.39 -9.67 -4.99
CA GLN A 73 1.80 -9.96 -4.79
C GLN A 73 2.01 -11.34 -4.15
N GLN A 74 1.24 -11.68 -3.12
CA GLN A 74 1.30 -12.98 -2.47
C GLN A 74 0.95 -14.11 -3.44
N ALA A 75 -0.05 -13.92 -4.29
CA ALA A 75 -0.44 -14.91 -5.30
C ALA A 75 0.68 -15.14 -6.33
N VAL A 76 1.38 -14.09 -6.75
CA VAL A 76 2.54 -14.21 -7.66
C VAL A 76 3.68 -15.00 -7.00
N VAL A 77 4.05 -14.63 -5.77
CA VAL A 77 5.13 -15.33 -5.03
C VAL A 77 4.80 -16.81 -4.82
N GLU A 78 3.54 -17.13 -4.50
CA GLU A 78 3.11 -18.51 -4.34
C GLU A 78 3.14 -19.30 -5.66
N GLN A 79 2.75 -18.66 -6.78
CA GLN A 79 2.85 -19.30 -8.09
C GLN A 79 4.30 -19.60 -8.48
N GLU A 80 5.22 -18.66 -8.23
CA GLU A 80 6.66 -18.86 -8.49
C GLU A 80 7.20 -20.01 -7.64
N ARG A 81 6.87 -20.06 -6.35
CA ARG A 81 7.26 -21.16 -5.45
C ARG A 81 6.77 -22.52 -5.94
N LEU A 82 5.51 -22.62 -6.35
CA LEU A 82 4.94 -23.87 -6.87
C LEU A 82 5.56 -24.31 -8.19
N GLN A 83 5.94 -23.37 -9.06
CA GLN A 83 6.65 -23.67 -10.30
C GLN A 83 8.04 -24.24 -10.03
N GLU A 84 8.80 -23.63 -9.10
CA GLU A 84 10.11 -24.14 -8.69
C GLU A 84 10.02 -25.55 -8.09
N GLU A 85 8.99 -25.84 -7.28
CA GLU A 85 8.77 -27.18 -6.71
C GLU A 85 8.42 -28.24 -7.77
N LEU A 86 7.79 -27.86 -8.88
CA LEU A 86 7.46 -28.77 -9.99
C LEU A 86 8.62 -29.02 -10.96
N GLU A 87 9.60 -28.12 -10.98
CA GLU A 87 10.81 -28.20 -11.81
C GLU A 87 11.97 -28.97 -11.14
N LEU A 88 11.83 -29.32 -9.85
CA LEU A 88 12.77 -30.13 -9.05
C LEU A 88 12.41 -31.62 -9.02
#